data_AF-U5DJ18-F1
#
_entry.id   AF-U5DJ18-F1
#
_cell.length_a   1.000
_cell.length_b   1.000
_cell.length_c   1.000
_cell.angle_alpha   90.00
_cell.angle_beta   90.00
_cell.angle_gamma   90.00
#
_symmetry.space_group_name_H-M   'P 1'
#
loop_
_entity.id
_entity.type
_entity.pdbx_description
1 polymer ?
#
loop_
_entity_poly.entity_id
_entity_poly.type
_entity_poly.pdbx_seq_one_letter_code
_entity_poly.pdbx_strand_id
1 'polypeptide(L)'
;MSAKAVKFAVNAAKMGVKSALNGSKFSANSSASLVEKPAGGYPWREKLEKHKEELSKGVWGYWHLGSWKPLAISARHRARVRKEVLLAGEDWPYDPPRKEMRSKRKGHKCDRISAEKRAKTAELMKKMPEMLLKYKKMVFVGQDIS
;
A
#
# COMPACT_ATOMS: atom_id res chain seq x y z
N MET A 1 -6.06 4.37 -47.29
CA MET A 1 -6.28 3.76 -45.97
C MET A 1 -5.12 4.12 -45.06
N SER A 2 -5.38 4.77 -43.91
CA SER A 2 -4.32 5.31 -43.03
C SER A 2 -3.49 4.19 -42.39
N ALA A 3 -2.16 4.35 -42.34
CA ALA A 3 -1.23 3.37 -41.76
C ALA A 3 -1.52 3.05 -40.27
N LYS A 4 -2.24 3.93 -39.57
CA LYS A 4 -2.75 3.67 -38.21
C LYS A 4 -3.87 2.61 -38.17
N ALA A 5 -4.72 2.56 -39.18
CA ALA A 5 -5.84 1.61 -39.25
C ALA A 5 -5.36 0.18 -39.47
N VAL A 6 -4.31 0.00 -40.29
CA VAL A 6 -3.71 -1.32 -40.57
C VAL A 6 -3.03 -1.89 -39.32
N LYS A 7 -2.32 -1.06 -38.54
CA LYS A 7 -1.71 -1.49 -37.27
C LYS A 7 -2.74 -1.87 -36.21
N PHE A 8 -3.88 -1.19 -36.16
CA PHE A 8 -4.97 -1.55 -35.24
C PHE A 8 -5.61 -2.89 -35.62
N ALA A 9 -5.83 -3.14 -36.91
CA ALA A 9 -6.39 -4.40 -37.40
C ALA A 9 -5.47 -5.62 -37.15
N VAL A 10 -4.15 -5.46 -37.34
CA VAL A 10 -3.16 -6.52 -37.07
C VAL A 10 -3.07 -6.84 -35.57
N ASN A 11 -3.14 -5.83 -34.69
CA ASN A 11 -3.15 -6.07 -33.25
C ASN A 11 -4.46 -6.70 -32.76
N ALA A 12 -5.61 -6.35 -33.33
CA ALA A 12 -6.89 -6.97 -33.00
C ALA A 12 -6.93 -8.46 -33.38
N ALA A 13 -6.40 -8.83 -34.56
CA ALA A 13 -6.28 -10.23 -34.98
C ALA A 13 -5.36 -11.05 -34.05
N LYS A 14 -4.29 -10.43 -33.53
CA LYS A 14 -3.35 -11.08 -32.60
C LYS A 14 -3.91 -11.27 -31.18
N MET A 15 -4.90 -10.45 -30.79
CA MET A 15 -5.62 -10.56 -29.52
C MET A 15 -6.83 -11.51 -29.62
N GLY A 16 -7.46 -11.63 -30.79
CA GLY A 16 -8.58 -12.56 -31.03
C GLY A 16 -8.19 -14.04 -30.95
N VAL A 17 -7.02 -14.42 -31.49
CA VAL A 17 -6.56 -15.83 -31.53
C VAL A 17 -6.16 -16.36 -30.14
N LYS A 18 -5.84 -15.50 -29.17
CA LYS A 18 -5.44 -15.91 -27.82
C LYS A 18 -6.61 -16.17 -26.86
N SER A 19 -7.84 -15.82 -27.27
CA SER A 19 -9.05 -15.96 -26.42
C SER A 19 -9.83 -17.27 -26.63
N ALA A 20 -9.44 -18.09 -27.62
CA ALA A 20 -10.22 -19.26 -28.04
C ALA A 20 -9.76 -20.61 -27.44
N LEU A 21 -8.77 -20.64 -26.53
CA LEU A 21 -8.23 -21.90 -25.99
C LEU A 21 -8.37 -22.10 -24.48
N ASN A 22 -9.02 -21.21 -23.74
CA ASN A 22 -9.24 -21.40 -22.29
C ASN A 22 -10.71 -21.24 -21.93
N GLY A 23 -11.51 -22.19 -22.38
CA GLY A 23 -12.89 -22.36 -21.98
C GLY A 23 -13.23 -23.84 -21.84
N SER A 24 -12.77 -24.50 -20.78
CA SER A 24 -13.48 -25.67 -20.26
C SER A 24 -13.04 -26.05 -18.83
N LYS A 25 -14.03 -26.15 -17.94
CA LYS A 25 -14.11 -27.03 -16.76
C LYS A 25 -13.35 -26.60 -15.48
N PHE A 26 -13.91 -25.65 -14.75
CA PHE A 26 -13.89 -25.75 -13.29
C PHE A 26 -14.97 -26.76 -12.88
N SER A 27 -14.63 -28.05 -12.96
CA SER A 27 -15.40 -29.14 -12.35
C SER A 27 -14.72 -29.49 -11.04
N ALA A 28 -15.49 -29.44 -9.95
CA ALA A 28 -15.07 -29.85 -8.62
C ALA A 28 -14.59 -31.31 -8.64
N ASN A 29 -13.29 -31.53 -8.43
CA ASN A 29 -12.78 -32.79 -7.93
C ASN A 29 -12.27 -32.55 -6.51
N SER A 30 -13.16 -32.84 -5.57
CA SER A 30 -12.78 -33.44 -4.30
C SER A 30 -11.95 -34.68 -4.61
N SER A 31 -10.64 -34.56 -4.49
CA SER A 31 -9.74 -35.70 -4.40
C SER A 31 -8.72 -35.34 -3.34
N ALA A 32 -8.90 -35.91 -2.16
CA ALA A 32 -7.85 -36.06 -1.17
C ALA A 32 -6.63 -36.64 -1.89
N SER A 33 -5.69 -35.77 -2.28
CA SER A 33 -4.43 -36.22 -2.82
C SER A 33 -3.66 -36.79 -1.66
N LEU A 34 -3.51 -38.12 -1.64
CA LEU A 34 -2.49 -38.81 -0.88
C LEU A 34 -1.18 -38.00 -1.00
N VAL A 35 -0.80 -37.31 0.08
CA VAL A 35 0.51 -36.69 0.15
C VAL A 35 1.47 -37.85 0.35
N GLU A 36 2.00 -38.37 -0.76
CA GLU A 36 3.09 -39.32 -0.72
C GLU A 36 4.21 -38.72 0.14
N LYS A 37 4.50 -39.43 1.23
CA LYS A 37 5.48 -39.06 2.24
C LYS A 37 6.85 -39.06 1.54
N PRO A 38 7.56 -37.92 1.44
CA PRO A 38 8.90 -37.95 0.86
C PRO A 38 9.77 -38.90 1.69
N ALA A 39 10.55 -39.73 1.01
CA ALA A 39 11.38 -40.81 1.56
C ALA A 39 12.60 -40.33 2.39
N GLY A 40 12.45 -39.20 3.07
CA GLY A 40 13.34 -38.61 4.06
C GLY A 40 12.46 -37.68 4.90
N GLY A 41 12.55 -37.80 6.23
CA GLY A 41 11.66 -37.11 7.17
C GLY A 41 11.43 -35.63 6.85
N TYR A 42 10.31 -35.08 7.33
CA TYR A 42 9.93 -33.69 7.06
C TYR A 42 11.06 -32.72 7.38
N PRO A 43 11.78 -32.16 6.38
CA PRO A 43 12.99 -31.37 6.60
C PRO A 43 12.67 -30.06 7.33
N TRP A 44 11.40 -29.67 7.36
CA TRP A 44 10.93 -28.51 8.11
C TRP A 44 10.88 -28.76 9.63
N ARG A 45 10.70 -30.00 10.10
CA ARG A 45 10.64 -30.31 11.55
C ARG A 45 11.99 -30.04 12.22
N GLU A 46 13.08 -30.50 11.59
CA GLU A 46 14.45 -30.26 12.05
C GLU A 46 14.80 -28.75 12.03
N LYS A 47 14.43 -28.05 10.95
CA LYS A 47 14.63 -26.59 10.85
C LYS A 47 13.82 -25.83 11.90
N LEU A 48 12.59 -26.29 12.17
CA LEU A 48 11.70 -25.69 13.16
C LEU A 48 12.25 -25.89 14.58
N GLU A 49 12.69 -27.09 14.89
CA GLU A 49 13.27 -27.44 16.20
C GLU A 49 14.56 -26.66 16.46
N LYS A 50 15.45 -26.57 15.46
CA LYS A 50 16.69 -25.77 15.53
C LYS A 50 16.43 -24.29 15.86
N HIS A 51 15.34 -23.72 15.36
CA HIS A 51 15.04 -22.30 15.50
C HIS A 51 13.85 -22.00 16.43
N LYS A 52 13.35 -22.99 17.18
CA LYS A 52 12.14 -22.86 18.01
C LYS A 52 12.26 -21.75 19.05
N GLU A 53 13.40 -21.69 19.74
CA GLU A 53 13.67 -20.65 20.75
C GLU A 53 13.75 -19.26 20.13
N GLU A 54 14.38 -19.14 18.96
CA GLU A 54 14.50 -17.87 18.21
C GLU A 54 13.16 -17.42 17.62
N LEU A 55 12.33 -18.35 17.14
CA LEU A 55 10.99 -18.06 16.64
C LEU A 55 10.08 -17.53 17.74
N SER A 56 10.27 -17.99 18.98
CA SER A 56 9.51 -17.57 20.15
C SER A 56 9.84 -16.14 20.62
N LYS A 57 11.02 -15.60 20.27
CA LYS A 57 11.45 -14.23 20.62
C LYS A 57 10.71 -13.13 19.82
N GLY A 58 9.84 -13.50 18.87
CA GLY A 58 9.10 -12.57 18.01
C GLY A 58 9.65 -12.50 16.58
N VAL A 59 9.21 -11.53 15.77
CA VAL A 59 9.52 -11.46 14.31
C VAL A 59 10.68 -10.55 13.97
N TRP A 60 10.86 -9.46 14.71
CA TRP A 60 11.78 -8.38 14.32
C TRP A 60 13.04 -8.29 15.19
N GLY A 61 13.14 -9.14 16.21
CA GLY A 61 14.12 -9.03 17.27
C GLY A 61 13.45 -8.90 18.63
N TYR A 62 14.28 -8.73 19.65
CA TYR A 62 13.84 -8.59 21.02
C TYR A 62 14.62 -7.48 21.71
N TRP A 63 13.97 -6.82 22.66
CA TRP A 63 14.63 -5.84 23.53
C TRP A 63 15.41 -6.59 24.60
N HIS A 64 16.70 -6.30 24.73
CA HIS A 64 17.55 -6.91 25.75
C HIS A 64 18.60 -5.92 26.24
N LEU A 65 18.63 -5.70 27.55
CA LEU A 65 19.61 -4.85 28.24
C LEU A 65 19.80 -3.49 27.56
N GLY A 66 18.70 -2.80 27.24
CA GLY A 66 18.73 -1.45 26.66
C GLY A 66 19.08 -1.39 25.16
N SER A 67 19.15 -2.54 24.49
CA SER A 67 19.46 -2.61 23.05
C SER A 67 18.45 -3.48 22.31
N TRP A 68 18.18 -3.14 21.05
CA TRP A 68 17.44 -4.00 20.15
C TRP A 68 18.39 -5.07 19.58
N LYS A 69 18.14 -6.34 19.89
CA LYS A 69 18.92 -7.46 19.35
C LYS A 69 18.18 -8.08 18.16
N PRO A 70 18.84 -8.24 16.99
CA PRO A 70 18.26 -8.98 15.89
C PRO A 70 18.13 -10.46 16.25
N LEU A 71 17.26 -11.16 15.53
CA LEU A 71 17.14 -12.61 15.63
C LEU A 71 18.34 -13.29 14.95
N ALA A 72 18.69 -14.49 15.40
CA ALA A 72 19.73 -15.29 14.73
C ALA A 72 19.26 -15.81 13.35
N ILE A 73 17.95 -15.93 13.14
CA ILE A 73 17.33 -16.36 11.89
C ILE A 73 16.99 -15.16 10.99
N SER A 74 17.43 -15.21 9.73
CA SER A 74 17.02 -14.20 8.75
C SER A 74 15.53 -14.30 8.42
N ALA A 75 14.89 -13.17 8.13
CA ALA A 75 13.48 -13.13 7.72
C ALA A 75 13.18 -14.02 6.49
N ARG A 76 14.12 -14.12 5.56
CA ARG A 76 14.02 -15.00 4.38
C ARG A 76 14.01 -16.48 4.78
N HIS A 77 14.88 -16.89 5.70
CA HIS A 77 14.91 -18.27 6.17
C HIS A 77 13.63 -18.61 6.94
N ARG A 78 13.17 -17.70 7.80
CA ARG A 78 11.88 -17.83 8.51
C ARG A 78 10.73 -18.03 7.53
N ALA A 79 10.60 -17.20 6.50
CA ALA A 79 9.53 -17.33 5.50
C ALA A 79 9.59 -18.65 4.72
N ARG A 80 10.79 -19.19 4.46
CA ARG A 80 10.96 -20.50 3.84
C ARG A 80 10.44 -21.62 4.74
N VAL A 81 10.80 -21.61 6.02
CA VAL A 81 10.29 -22.59 7.01
C VAL A 81 8.77 -22.45 7.15
N ARG A 82 8.25 -21.23 7.30
CA ARG A 82 6.80 -20.97 7.36
C ARG A 82 6.07 -21.52 6.13
N LYS A 83 6.62 -21.34 4.93
CA LYS A 83 6.06 -21.89 3.69
C LYS A 83 6.02 -23.41 3.71
N GLU A 84 7.10 -24.07 4.13
CA GLU A 84 7.17 -25.53 4.22
C GLU A 84 6.16 -26.09 5.24
N VAL A 85 5.99 -25.46 6.40
CA VAL A 85 5.01 -25.84 7.45
C VAL A 85 3.57 -25.68 6.94
N LEU A 86 3.24 -24.52 6.37
CA LEU A 86 1.89 -24.27 5.86
C LEU A 86 1.52 -25.17 4.67
N LEU A 87 2.49 -25.51 3.82
CA LEU A 87 2.28 -26.48 2.73
C LEU A 87 2.04 -27.90 3.24
N ALA A 88 2.58 -28.24 4.41
CA ALA A 88 2.32 -29.52 5.08
C ALA A 88 0.95 -29.56 5.77
N GLY A 89 0.20 -28.44 5.78
CA GLY A 89 -1.12 -28.34 6.42
C GLY A 89 -1.07 -28.07 7.92
N GLU A 90 0.10 -27.77 8.48
CA GLU A 90 0.31 -27.49 9.91
C GLU A 90 0.17 -25.98 10.19
N ASP A 91 -0.21 -25.63 11.42
CA ASP A 91 -0.40 -24.23 11.83
C ASP A 91 0.91 -23.51 12.19
N TRP A 92 0.94 -22.19 12.04
CA TRP A 92 2.10 -21.34 12.31
C TRP A 92 1.83 -20.33 13.43
N PRO A 93 2.14 -20.67 14.71
CA PRO A 93 1.76 -19.85 15.86
C PRO A 93 2.75 -18.71 16.19
N TYR A 94 3.93 -18.67 15.57
CA TYR A 94 5.03 -17.80 16.00
C TYR A 94 4.92 -16.33 15.54
N ASP A 95 4.11 -16.04 14.53
CA ASP A 95 4.01 -14.70 13.97
C ASP A 95 2.68 -14.05 14.38
N PRO A 96 2.69 -12.80 14.88
CA PRO A 96 1.46 -12.09 15.22
C PRO A 96 0.60 -11.84 13.97
N PRO A 97 -0.73 -11.78 14.13
CA PRO A 97 -1.62 -11.48 13.02
C PRO A 97 -1.33 -10.09 12.45
N ARG A 98 -1.56 -9.94 11.14
CA ARG A 98 -1.34 -8.67 10.45
C ARG A 98 -2.31 -7.62 10.98
N LYS A 99 -1.76 -6.47 11.39
CA LYS A 99 -2.57 -5.31 11.81
C LYS A 99 -3.39 -4.74 10.65
N GLU A 100 -4.59 -4.26 10.97
CA GLU A 100 -5.45 -3.54 10.04
C GLU A 100 -4.80 -2.26 9.49
N MET A 101 -5.11 -1.94 8.24
CA MET A 101 -4.56 -0.78 7.52
C MET A 101 -5.34 0.50 7.79
N ARG A 102 -4.64 1.63 7.93
CA ARG A 102 -5.26 2.96 8.11
C ARG A 102 -5.79 3.48 6.77
N SER A 103 -7.09 3.70 6.68
CA SER A 103 -7.79 4.14 5.45
C SER A 103 -8.02 5.66 5.33
N LYS A 104 -7.47 6.48 6.24
CA LYS A 104 -7.73 7.94 6.25
C LYS A 104 -6.97 8.65 5.11
N ARG A 105 -7.70 9.37 4.25
CA ARG A 105 -7.12 10.29 3.25
C ARG A 105 -6.71 11.62 3.90
N LYS A 106 -5.57 12.17 3.46
CA LYS A 106 -5.02 13.44 3.98
C LYS A 106 -5.76 14.68 3.46
N GLY A 107 -6.20 14.65 2.20
CA GLY A 107 -6.66 15.82 1.46
C GLY A 107 -5.52 16.77 1.05
N HIS A 108 -5.72 17.56 -0.01
CA HIS A 108 -4.75 18.60 -0.39
C HIS A 108 -4.90 19.83 0.52
N LYS A 109 -3.78 20.47 0.85
CA LYS A 109 -3.76 21.69 1.66
C LYS A 109 -4.60 22.82 1.03
N CYS A 110 -4.55 22.94 -0.29
CA CYS A 110 -5.29 23.96 -1.03
C CYS A 110 -6.79 23.81 -0.82
N ASP A 111 -7.32 22.61 -1.00
CA ASP A 111 -8.76 22.33 -0.88
C ASP A 111 -9.27 22.63 0.52
N ARG A 112 -8.50 22.23 1.55
CA ARG A 112 -8.81 22.50 2.95
C ARG A 112 -8.96 23.99 3.26
N ILE A 113 -8.11 24.83 2.68
CA ILE A 113 -8.05 26.27 2.96
C ILE A 113 -8.90 27.07 1.95
N SER A 114 -9.42 26.43 0.91
CA SER A 114 -10.12 27.10 -0.19
C SER A 114 -11.39 27.82 0.28
N ALA A 115 -12.16 27.22 1.19
CA ALA A 115 -13.36 27.83 1.75
C ALA A 115 -13.02 29.07 2.59
N GLU A 116 -12.02 28.96 3.46
CA GLU A 116 -11.51 30.06 4.30
C GLU A 116 -11.03 31.24 3.45
N LYS A 117 -10.29 30.96 2.37
CA LYS A 117 -9.82 32.00 1.44
C LYS A 117 -10.99 32.72 0.76
N ARG A 118 -12.01 31.99 0.29
CA ARG A 118 -13.20 32.60 -0.34
C ARG A 118 -13.96 33.51 0.65
N ALA A 119 -14.13 33.07 1.89
CA ALA A 119 -14.78 33.87 2.94
C ALA A 119 -13.98 35.14 3.25
N LYS A 120 -12.66 35.03 3.42
CA LYS A 120 -11.78 36.18 3.67
C LYS A 120 -11.80 37.18 2.52
N THR A 121 -11.84 36.71 1.27
CA THR A 121 -11.99 37.60 0.11
C THR A 121 -13.30 38.37 0.18
N ALA A 122 -14.42 37.73 0.50
CA ALA A 122 -15.71 38.40 0.63
C ALA A 122 -15.73 39.46 1.75
N GLU A 123 -15.12 39.17 2.90
CA GLU A 123 -14.97 40.14 3.98
C GLU A 123 -14.11 41.34 3.59
N LEU A 124 -13.01 41.11 2.86
CA LEU A 124 -12.13 42.17 2.39
C LEU A 124 -12.81 43.06 1.34
N MET A 125 -13.64 42.47 0.48
CA MET A 125 -14.44 43.24 -0.49
C MET A 125 -15.46 44.15 0.19
N LYS A 126 -16.08 43.74 1.30
CA LYS A 126 -16.98 44.62 2.08
C LYS A 126 -16.27 45.85 2.63
N LYS A 127 -15.00 45.70 3.04
CA LYS A 127 -14.16 46.77 3.59
C LYS A 127 -13.50 47.64 2.51
N MET A 128 -13.62 47.26 1.24
CA MET A 128 -12.98 47.94 0.12
C MET A 128 -13.36 49.43 0.00
N PRO A 129 -14.64 49.84 0.12
CA PRO A 129 -15.02 51.24 -0.04
C PRO A 129 -14.36 52.15 1.01
N GLU A 130 -14.30 51.69 2.26
CA GLU A 130 -13.65 52.42 3.35
C GLU A 130 -12.14 52.55 3.13
N MET A 131 -11.49 51.48 2.66
CA MET A 131 -10.06 51.51 2.34
C MET A 131 -9.73 52.47 1.19
N LEU A 132 -10.59 52.54 0.16
CA LEU A 132 -10.42 53.47 -0.95
C LEU A 132 -10.57 54.93 -0.51
N LEU A 133 -11.56 55.23 0.34
CA LEU A 133 -11.73 56.57 0.90
C LEU A 133 -10.53 56.98 1.77
N LYS A 134 -9.99 56.04 2.57
CA LYS A 134 -8.79 56.28 3.37
C LYS A 134 -7.56 56.56 2.50
N TYR A 135 -7.35 55.76 1.45
CA TYR A 135 -6.25 55.94 0.51
C TYR A 135 -6.36 57.29 -0.23
N LYS A 136 -7.56 57.62 -0.72
CA LYS A 136 -7.83 58.90 -1.39
C LYS A 136 -7.49 60.08 -0.48
N LYS A 137 -7.89 60.03 0.79
CA LYS A 137 -7.53 61.05 1.79
C LYS A 137 -6.02 61.17 1.98
N MET A 138 -5.30 60.06 2.11
CA MET A 138 -3.84 60.07 2.30
C MET A 138 -3.07 60.63 1.11
N VAL A 139 -3.49 60.31 -0.13
CA VAL A 139 -2.78 60.74 -1.35
C VAL A 139 -3.15 62.15 -1.78
N PHE A 140 -4.44 62.50 -1.77
CA PHE A 140 -4.89 63.79 -2.31
C PHE A 140 -4.83 64.93 -1.29
N VAL A 141 -5.17 64.69 -0.02
CA VAL A 141 -5.14 65.78 1.00
C VAL A 141 -3.71 66.12 1.42
N GLY A 142 -2.75 65.21 1.22
CA GLY A 142 -1.32 65.48 1.42
C GLY A 142 -0.66 66.24 0.26
N GLN A 143 -1.36 66.48 -0.86
CA GLN A 143 -0.88 67.29 -1.98
C GLN A 143 -1.35 68.75 -1.91
N ASP A 144 -2.32 69.07 -1.05
CA ASP A 144 -2.87 70.42 -0.88
C ASP A 144 -2.09 71.26 0.16
N ILE A 145 -0.88 70.84 0.54
CA ILE A 145 0.04 71.57 1.44
C ILE A 145 1.38 71.78 0.70
N SER A 146 1.35 72.58 -0.36
CA SER A 146 2.52 73.25 -0.94
C SER A 146 2.08 74.49 -1.69
#